data_AF-A0A1I3GYX9-F1
#
_entry.id   AF-A0A1I3GYX9-F1
#
_cell.length_a   1.000
_cell.length_b   1.000
_cell.length_c   1.000
_cell.angle_alpha   90.00
_cell.angle_beta   90.00
_cell.angle_gamma   90.00
#
_symmetry.space_group_name_H-M   'P 1'
#
loop_
_entity.id
_entity.type
_entity.pdbx_description
1 polymer ?
#
loop_
_entity_poly.entity_id
_entity_poly.type
_entity_poly.pdbx_seq_one_letter_code
_entity_poly.pdbx_strand_id
1 'polypeptide(L)'
;MIPPAVSPASFEALPNPRGGAVRTAEAALADAAHAFARGDEFAAPLLRAAWILREAGWLAAQRFTDTLVLVSPLAAAHVEPTNTQRARAVFAAALDNFRVAVERRNLRELSCSPALFAHYRALDLLLAQRTPGVNAAFEDLALAGRPIPPATFSPQPADRLAHLRARYEQALLPVLRAPAGAAVQTAEAAGATDTRAALDTLGACLTELAGPDPYDFWRLAAACADALRTSAHVSGDADLRRFHARCNLALADHARGIVLAPRSLVRLALALLWRDYALFGAAAEDADHVTLLRDYGLTTDWHVAGTQASEALWEAGTIAADATALRGDGATRELGVLTVNAHAFEDFLQTADAAIAALSDHARAALQPDRADPSAALQAGDAAYRLGAAAAALGLGHIGLLADALGVAWRRRAHASASETAAARPAHPIVEAPDAPALEQAAEALRAILHKIAAGIAPTDGSAALAVLTHAIERGGT
;
A
#
# COMPACT_ATOMS: atom_id res chain seq x y z
N MET A 1 -20.04 3.98 -30.06
CA MET A 1 -20.56 3.61 -28.72
C MET A 1 -19.82 4.44 -27.69
N ILE A 2 -20.52 5.40 -27.09
CA ILE A 2 -20.02 6.27 -26.03
C ILE A 2 -20.15 5.47 -24.72
N PRO A 3 -19.09 5.33 -23.89
CA PRO A 3 -19.24 4.74 -22.57
C PRO A 3 -20.14 5.64 -21.70
N PRO A 4 -21.01 5.07 -20.86
CA PRO A 4 -21.88 5.87 -20.01
C PRO A 4 -21.06 6.74 -19.06
N ALA A 5 -21.62 7.92 -18.78
CA ALA A 5 -21.07 8.94 -17.89
C ALA A 5 -20.72 8.38 -16.52
N VAL A 6 -19.52 8.72 -16.05
CA VAL A 6 -19.07 8.47 -14.68
C VAL A 6 -20.01 9.23 -13.74
N SER A 7 -20.67 8.48 -12.86
CA SER A 7 -21.48 9.04 -11.76
C SER A 7 -20.60 9.90 -10.83
N PRO A 8 -21.17 10.89 -10.11
CA PRO A 8 -20.40 11.90 -9.38
C PRO A 8 -19.52 11.25 -8.30
N ALA A 9 -18.35 11.85 -8.06
CA ALA A 9 -17.31 11.37 -7.16
C ALA A 9 -17.86 10.83 -5.83
N SER A 10 -17.96 9.51 -5.72
CA SER A 10 -18.11 8.83 -4.43
C SER A 10 -16.75 8.88 -3.75
N PHE A 11 -16.71 9.40 -2.52
CA PHE A 11 -15.52 9.28 -1.68
C PHE A 11 -15.19 7.79 -1.51
N GLU A 12 -13.99 7.38 -1.92
CA GLU A 12 -13.50 6.00 -1.70
C GLU A 12 -12.81 5.85 -0.34
N ALA A 13 -12.42 6.98 0.26
CA ALA A 13 -11.92 7.05 1.63
C ALA A 13 -12.46 8.31 2.31
N LEU A 14 -12.61 8.22 3.62
CA LEU A 14 -12.98 9.36 4.46
C LEU A 14 -11.82 10.38 4.47
N PRO A 15 -12.09 11.70 4.32
CA PRO A 15 -11.08 12.75 4.44
C PRO A 15 -10.30 12.62 5.75
N ASN A 16 -9.02 12.98 5.82
CA ASN A 16 -8.30 12.95 7.09
C ASN A 16 -8.26 14.36 7.71
N PRO A 17 -9.17 14.70 8.65
CA PRO A 17 -9.21 16.04 9.25
C PRO A 17 -7.96 16.37 10.09
N ARG A 18 -7.21 15.34 10.51
CA ARG A 18 -5.96 15.48 11.27
C ARG A 18 -4.72 15.48 10.36
N GLY A 19 -4.89 15.24 9.06
CA GLY A 19 -3.82 15.17 8.08
C GLY A 19 -3.17 16.53 7.83
N GLY A 20 -1.85 16.53 7.72
CA GLY A 20 -1.08 17.69 7.32
C GLY A 20 -1.39 18.11 5.89
N ALA A 21 -1.53 19.41 5.67
CA ALA A 21 -1.71 20.01 4.35
C ALA A 21 -0.35 20.26 3.71
N VAL A 22 -0.21 20.01 2.42
CA VAL A 22 0.96 20.44 1.63
C VAL A 22 0.52 21.62 0.77
N ARG A 23 0.26 22.77 1.41
CA ARG A 23 -0.44 23.91 0.79
C ARG A 23 0.24 24.42 -0.48
N THR A 24 1.57 24.36 -0.53
CA THR A 24 2.35 24.76 -1.71
C THR A 24 2.18 23.79 -2.88
N ALA A 25 2.01 22.48 -2.62
CA ALA A 25 1.68 21.50 -3.65
C ALA A 25 0.22 21.63 -4.10
N GLU A 26 -0.72 21.82 -3.17
CA GLU A 26 -2.14 22.07 -3.46
C GLU A 26 -2.29 23.30 -4.38
N ALA A 27 -1.62 24.42 -4.05
CA ALA A 27 -1.60 25.62 -4.87
C ALA A 27 -0.96 25.37 -6.25
N ALA A 28 0.16 24.66 -6.31
CA ALA A 28 0.80 24.33 -7.59
C ALA A 28 -0.07 23.45 -8.49
N LEU A 29 -0.82 22.49 -7.92
CA LEU A 29 -1.79 21.68 -8.68
C LEU A 29 -2.97 22.51 -9.16
N ALA A 30 -3.47 23.43 -8.32
CA ALA A 30 -4.51 24.38 -8.72
C ALA A 30 -4.02 25.28 -9.86
N ASP A 31 -2.81 25.84 -9.78
CA ASP A 31 -2.21 26.65 -10.84
C ASP A 31 -2.09 25.87 -12.16
N ALA A 32 -1.68 24.60 -12.10
CA ALA A 32 -1.62 23.73 -13.27
C ALA A 32 -3.00 23.53 -13.90
N ALA A 33 -4.03 23.29 -13.09
CA ALA A 33 -5.40 23.12 -13.56
C ALA A 33 -5.94 24.40 -14.24
N HIS A 34 -5.70 25.56 -13.63
CA HIS A 34 -6.09 26.85 -14.21
C HIS A 34 -5.35 27.14 -15.53
N ALA A 35 -4.02 26.95 -15.56
CA ALA A 35 -3.21 27.14 -16.77
C ALA A 35 -3.67 26.20 -17.90
N PHE A 36 -3.94 24.93 -17.59
CA PHE A 36 -4.46 23.97 -18.55
C PHE A 36 -5.84 24.36 -19.12
N ALA A 37 -6.74 24.85 -18.27
CA ALA A 37 -8.06 25.33 -18.69
C ALA A 37 -7.98 26.53 -19.64
N ARG A 38 -7.02 27.44 -19.42
CA ARG A 38 -6.76 28.60 -20.30
C ARG A 38 -5.97 28.27 -21.56
N GLY A 39 -5.36 27.09 -21.64
CA GLY A 39 -4.50 26.68 -22.74
C GLY A 39 -3.07 27.24 -22.65
N ASP A 40 -2.64 27.66 -21.46
CA ASP A 40 -1.29 28.16 -21.19
C ASP A 40 -0.31 27.02 -20.87
N GLU A 41 0.94 27.35 -20.55
CA GLU A 41 1.93 26.39 -20.06
C GLU A 41 1.61 25.92 -18.62
N PHE A 42 1.41 24.61 -18.45
CA PHE A 42 1.05 23.98 -17.16
C PHE A 42 2.07 22.92 -16.68
N ALA A 43 3.15 22.68 -17.41
CA ALA A 43 4.17 21.70 -17.03
C ALA A 43 5.01 22.17 -15.82
N ALA A 44 5.41 23.44 -15.79
CA ALA A 44 6.18 24.03 -14.70
C ALA A 44 5.48 23.92 -13.31
N PRO A 45 4.19 24.27 -13.15
CA PRO A 45 3.50 24.07 -11.87
C PRO A 45 3.40 22.59 -11.46
N LEU A 46 3.23 21.66 -12.41
CA LEU A 46 3.24 20.22 -12.11
C LEU A 46 4.60 19.73 -11.61
N LEU A 47 5.70 20.18 -12.23
CA LEU A 47 7.06 19.87 -11.78
C LEU A 47 7.32 20.37 -10.35
N ARG A 48 6.83 21.56 -10.01
CA ARG A 48 6.89 22.08 -8.63
C ARG A 48 6.10 21.19 -7.68
N ALA A 49 4.86 20.84 -8.02
CA ALA A 49 4.04 19.97 -7.19
C ALA A 49 4.72 18.61 -6.95
N ALA A 50 5.29 17.98 -7.98
CA ALA A 50 6.02 16.71 -7.86
C ALA A 50 7.20 16.81 -6.88
N TRP A 51 7.98 17.89 -6.95
CA TRP A 51 9.11 18.12 -6.04
C TRP A 51 8.65 18.28 -4.58
N ILE A 52 7.60 19.07 -4.34
CA ILE A 52 7.07 19.33 -3.00
C ILE A 52 6.47 18.03 -2.40
N LEU A 53 5.71 17.27 -3.19
CA LEU A 53 5.15 15.98 -2.76
C LEU A 53 6.26 14.97 -2.44
N ARG A 54 7.37 14.99 -3.18
CA ARG A 54 8.55 14.19 -2.86
C ARG A 54 9.17 14.60 -1.54
N GLU A 55 9.31 15.90 -1.27
CA GLU A 55 9.84 16.41 -0.01
C GLU A 55 8.95 16.00 1.18
N ALA A 56 7.63 16.03 1.02
CA ALA A 56 6.68 15.56 2.03
C ALA A 56 6.68 14.02 2.22
N GLY A 57 7.27 13.26 1.29
CA GLY A 57 7.26 11.80 1.29
C GLY A 57 5.95 11.19 0.80
N TRP A 58 5.15 11.94 0.04
CA TRP A 58 3.88 11.49 -0.53
C TRP A 58 4.14 10.76 -1.85
N LEU A 59 4.86 9.63 -1.79
CA LEU A 59 5.46 8.99 -2.96
C LEU A 59 4.45 8.55 -4.03
N ALA A 60 3.26 8.06 -3.64
CA ALA A 60 2.22 7.72 -4.60
C ALA A 60 1.71 8.96 -5.36
N ALA A 61 1.45 10.06 -4.63
CA ALA A 61 1.06 11.33 -5.22
C ALA A 61 2.16 11.94 -6.11
N GLN A 62 3.42 11.80 -5.70
CA GLN A 62 4.58 12.19 -6.48
C GLN A 62 4.65 11.43 -7.81
N ARG A 63 4.52 10.10 -7.80
CA ARG A 63 4.47 9.27 -9.02
C ARG A 63 3.31 9.65 -9.94
N PHE A 64 2.13 9.89 -9.38
CA PHE A 64 0.99 10.36 -10.16
C PHE A 64 1.28 11.70 -10.85
N THR A 65 1.91 12.63 -10.12
CA THR A 65 2.27 13.95 -10.64
C THR A 65 3.36 13.86 -11.72
N ASP A 66 4.35 12.98 -11.56
CA ASP A 66 5.36 12.70 -12.59
C ASP A 66 4.70 12.21 -13.88
N THR A 67 3.72 11.28 -13.79
CA THR A 67 2.98 10.82 -14.96
C THR A 67 2.17 11.94 -15.61
N LEU A 68 1.57 12.85 -14.83
CA LEU A 68 0.93 14.06 -15.38
C LEU A 68 1.95 14.94 -16.12
N VAL A 69 3.15 15.14 -15.58
CA VAL A 69 4.23 15.87 -16.26
C VAL A 69 4.57 15.20 -17.59
N LEU A 70 4.75 13.88 -17.62
CA LEU A 70 5.09 13.12 -18.83
C LEU A 70 4.00 13.19 -19.90
N VAL A 71 2.71 13.19 -19.50
CA VAL A 71 1.57 13.30 -20.43
C VAL A 71 1.31 14.75 -20.86
N SER A 72 1.84 15.75 -20.15
CA SER A 72 1.57 17.18 -20.44
C SER A 72 1.77 17.59 -21.91
N PRO A 73 2.81 17.13 -22.65
CA PRO A 73 2.96 17.50 -24.05
C PRO A 73 1.88 16.91 -24.95
N LEU A 74 1.37 15.73 -24.61
CA LEU A 74 0.28 15.07 -25.35
C LEU A 74 -1.05 15.79 -25.14
N ALA A 75 -1.27 16.34 -23.95
CA ALA A 75 -2.45 17.12 -23.62
C ALA A 75 -2.40 18.56 -24.19
N ALA A 76 -1.19 19.09 -24.44
CA ALA A 76 -0.94 20.41 -25.04
C ALA A 76 -0.84 20.40 -26.57
N ALA A 77 -0.61 19.24 -27.19
CA ALA A 77 -0.51 19.11 -28.65
C ALA A 77 -1.81 19.56 -29.32
N HIS A 78 -1.73 20.19 -30.50
CA HIS A 78 -2.89 20.59 -31.32
C HIS A 78 -2.91 19.88 -32.68
N VAL A 79 -2.09 18.83 -32.84
CA VAL A 79 -1.65 18.31 -34.16
C VAL A 79 -2.65 17.33 -34.77
N GLU A 80 -3.44 16.59 -33.98
CA GLU A 80 -4.51 15.72 -34.50
C GLU A 80 -5.79 15.79 -33.64
N PRO A 81 -6.94 16.20 -34.19
CA PRO A 81 -8.09 16.61 -33.39
C PRO A 81 -8.69 15.51 -32.51
N THR A 82 -8.81 14.27 -33.00
CA THR A 82 -9.49 13.18 -32.27
C THR A 82 -8.65 12.56 -31.14
N ASN A 83 -7.39 12.24 -31.40
CA ASN A 83 -6.48 11.70 -30.37
C ASN A 83 -6.11 12.75 -29.33
N THR A 84 -5.91 13.99 -29.77
CA THR A 84 -5.64 15.13 -28.87
C THR A 84 -6.82 15.40 -27.94
N GLN A 85 -8.05 15.40 -28.45
CA GLN A 85 -9.24 15.64 -27.61
C GLN A 85 -9.41 14.56 -26.54
N ARG A 86 -9.11 13.29 -26.87
CA ARG A 86 -9.11 12.20 -25.89
C ARG A 86 -8.02 12.39 -24.83
N ALA A 87 -6.78 12.70 -25.24
CA ALA A 87 -5.68 12.93 -24.31
C ALA A 87 -5.98 14.11 -23.37
N ARG A 88 -6.52 15.22 -23.92
CA ARG A 88 -6.95 16.40 -23.15
C ARG A 88 -8.04 16.05 -22.14
N ALA A 89 -9.05 15.27 -22.53
CA ALA A 89 -10.14 14.87 -21.62
C ALA A 89 -9.65 13.94 -20.50
N VAL A 90 -8.82 12.94 -20.82
CA VAL A 90 -8.24 12.04 -19.82
C VAL A 90 -7.35 12.81 -18.84
N PHE A 91 -6.50 13.70 -19.36
CA PHE A 91 -5.64 14.55 -18.55
C PHE A 91 -6.43 15.46 -17.61
N ALA A 92 -7.45 16.15 -18.13
CA ALA A 92 -8.30 17.05 -17.35
C ALA A 92 -8.98 16.32 -16.19
N ALA A 93 -9.59 15.16 -16.47
CA ALA A 93 -10.28 14.36 -15.47
C ALA A 93 -9.31 13.80 -14.41
N ALA A 94 -8.12 13.36 -14.83
CA ALA A 94 -7.10 12.87 -13.91
C ALA A 94 -6.57 13.98 -12.99
N LEU A 95 -6.26 15.17 -13.54
CA LEU A 95 -5.75 16.29 -12.77
C LEU A 95 -6.77 16.79 -11.73
N ASP A 96 -8.05 16.91 -12.10
CA ASP A 96 -9.08 17.40 -11.19
C ASP A 96 -9.35 16.40 -10.04
N ASN A 97 -9.55 15.11 -10.35
CA ASN A 97 -9.76 14.09 -9.31
C ASN A 97 -8.54 13.93 -8.40
N PHE A 98 -7.33 14.01 -8.97
CA PHE A 98 -6.10 13.94 -8.18
C PHE A 98 -5.96 15.14 -7.23
N ARG A 99 -6.24 16.36 -7.70
CA ARG A 99 -6.22 17.56 -6.86
C ARG A 99 -7.19 17.42 -5.68
N VAL A 100 -8.41 16.98 -5.94
CA VAL A 100 -9.42 16.75 -4.88
C VAL A 100 -8.95 15.69 -3.89
N ALA A 101 -8.29 14.61 -4.34
CA ALA A 101 -7.75 13.60 -3.45
C ALA A 101 -6.58 14.11 -2.59
N VAL A 102 -5.70 14.95 -3.14
CA VAL A 102 -4.61 15.59 -2.38
C VAL A 102 -5.19 16.48 -1.27
N GLU A 103 -6.26 17.23 -1.55
CA GLU A 103 -6.95 18.08 -0.57
C GLU A 103 -7.60 17.29 0.59
N ARG A 104 -7.88 15.99 0.41
CA ARG A 104 -8.39 15.09 1.48
C ARG A 104 -7.31 14.65 2.47
N ARG A 105 -6.03 14.88 2.16
CA ARG A 105 -4.86 14.66 3.04
C ARG A 105 -4.76 13.23 3.59
N ASN A 106 -5.25 12.26 2.83
CA ASN A 106 -5.23 10.85 3.21
C ASN A 106 -4.17 10.10 2.37
N LEU A 107 -3.02 9.81 2.99
CA LEU A 107 -1.92 9.10 2.32
C LEU A 107 -2.30 7.70 1.82
N ARG A 108 -3.24 7.04 2.50
CA ARG A 108 -3.73 5.72 2.11
C ARG A 108 -4.64 5.81 0.89
N GLU A 109 -5.51 6.81 0.83
CA GLU A 109 -6.32 7.10 -0.36
C GLU A 109 -5.41 7.35 -1.59
N LEU A 110 -4.40 8.21 -1.43
CA LEU A 110 -3.45 8.54 -2.51
C LEU A 110 -2.65 7.32 -3.01
N SER A 111 -2.51 6.29 -2.18
CA SER A 111 -1.76 5.06 -2.52
C SER A 111 -2.66 3.95 -3.05
N CYS A 112 -3.88 3.81 -2.51
CA CYS A 112 -4.71 2.63 -2.68
C CYS A 112 -6.02 2.86 -3.44
N SER A 113 -6.42 4.11 -3.74
CA SER A 113 -7.68 4.39 -4.43
C SER A 113 -7.75 3.73 -5.82
N PRO A 114 -8.74 2.84 -6.08
CA PRO A 114 -9.02 2.32 -7.41
C PRO A 114 -9.35 3.41 -8.43
N ALA A 115 -10.11 4.44 -8.05
CA ALA A 115 -10.42 5.55 -8.95
C ALA A 115 -9.17 6.30 -9.39
N LEU A 116 -8.28 6.68 -8.45
CA LEU A 116 -7.01 7.32 -8.79
C LEU A 116 -6.16 6.39 -9.64
N PHE A 117 -6.06 5.10 -9.31
CA PHE A 117 -5.30 4.17 -10.13
C PHE A 117 -5.87 4.02 -11.54
N ALA A 118 -7.20 4.06 -11.71
CA ALA A 118 -7.81 4.03 -13.04
C ALA A 118 -7.42 5.25 -13.88
N HIS A 119 -7.35 6.44 -13.27
CA HIS A 119 -6.82 7.65 -13.93
C HIS A 119 -5.34 7.52 -14.25
N TYR A 120 -4.52 7.05 -13.31
CA TYR A 120 -3.08 6.80 -13.50
C TYR A 120 -2.84 5.85 -14.67
N ARG A 121 -3.53 4.71 -14.70
CA ARG A 121 -3.46 3.73 -15.79
C ARG A 121 -3.93 4.32 -17.12
N ALA A 122 -4.97 5.17 -17.12
CA ALA A 122 -5.45 5.82 -18.33
C ALA A 122 -4.40 6.80 -18.90
N LEU A 123 -3.67 7.51 -18.05
CA LEU A 123 -2.53 8.35 -18.45
C LEU A 123 -1.38 7.51 -19.02
N ASP A 124 -1.02 6.42 -18.34
CA ASP A 124 0.03 5.50 -18.81
C ASP A 124 -0.30 4.86 -20.17
N LEU A 125 -1.57 4.55 -20.43
CA LEU A 125 -2.02 4.07 -21.74
C LEU A 125 -1.85 5.12 -22.85
N LEU A 126 -1.83 6.41 -22.54
CA LEU A 126 -1.47 7.45 -23.51
C LEU A 126 0.05 7.45 -23.77
N LEU A 127 0.86 7.26 -22.73
CA LEU A 127 2.32 7.16 -22.86
C LEU A 127 2.74 5.92 -23.65
N ALA A 128 2.14 4.77 -23.38
CA ALA A 128 2.45 3.49 -24.02
C ALA A 128 2.26 3.51 -25.54
N GLN A 129 1.39 4.38 -26.07
CA GLN A 129 1.21 4.56 -27.51
C GLN A 129 2.44 5.18 -28.20
N ARG A 130 3.29 5.87 -27.44
CA ARG A 130 4.51 6.53 -27.93
C ARG A 130 5.78 5.83 -27.47
N THR A 131 5.73 5.15 -26.33
CA THR A 131 6.86 4.43 -25.74
C THR A 131 6.41 3.00 -25.37
N PRO A 132 6.62 2.02 -26.26
CA PRO A 132 6.28 0.63 -25.94
C PRO A 132 7.12 0.14 -24.75
N GLY A 133 6.46 -0.58 -23.83
CA GLY A 133 7.10 -1.14 -22.63
C GLY A 133 6.75 -0.43 -21.32
N VAL A 134 6.07 0.73 -21.36
CA VAL A 134 5.52 1.38 -20.17
C VAL A 134 4.19 0.71 -19.80
N ASN A 135 4.11 0.15 -18.59
CA ASN A 135 2.86 -0.40 -18.05
C ASN A 135 2.76 -0.14 -16.55
N ALA A 136 1.84 0.73 -16.15
CA ALA A 136 1.45 0.94 -14.76
C ALA A 136 0.88 -0.33 -14.14
N ALA A 137 1.57 -0.87 -13.14
CA ALA A 137 0.99 -1.83 -12.22
C ALA A 137 0.44 -1.12 -10.96
N PHE A 138 -0.61 -1.66 -10.35
CA PHE A 138 -1.22 -1.05 -9.16
C PHE A 138 -0.26 -1.06 -7.98
N GLU A 139 0.46 -2.16 -7.83
CA GLU A 139 1.47 -2.37 -6.80
C GLU A 139 2.65 -1.38 -6.88
N ASP A 140 2.90 -0.76 -8.04
CA ASP A 140 3.93 0.27 -8.17
C ASP A 140 3.50 1.60 -7.55
N LEU A 141 2.19 1.88 -7.55
CA LEU A 141 1.64 3.06 -6.89
C LEU A 141 1.43 2.79 -5.40
N ALA A 142 0.74 1.70 -5.06
CA ALA A 142 0.36 1.38 -3.69
C ALA A 142 1.58 1.13 -2.79
N LEU A 143 2.59 0.39 -3.28
CA LEU A 143 3.77 0.01 -2.49
C LEU A 143 4.99 0.85 -2.84
N ALA A 144 4.79 2.13 -3.20
CA ALA A 144 5.87 3.05 -3.55
C ALA A 144 6.82 3.27 -2.36
N GLY A 145 8.11 2.96 -2.55
CA GLY A 145 9.16 3.14 -1.54
C GLY A 145 9.12 2.14 -0.37
N ARG A 146 8.15 1.22 -0.33
CA ARG A 146 8.03 0.21 0.73
C ARG A 146 8.94 -0.99 0.45
N PRO A 147 9.76 -1.43 1.43
CA PRO A 147 10.53 -2.67 1.30
C PRO A 147 9.60 -3.87 1.34
N ILE A 148 9.87 -4.88 0.52
CA ILE A 148 9.03 -6.09 0.43
C ILE A 148 9.85 -7.31 0.82
N PRO A 149 9.57 -7.92 1.99
CA PRO A 149 10.18 -9.19 2.37
C PRO A 149 10.05 -10.25 1.27
N PRO A 150 11.10 -11.04 1.01
CA PRO A 150 11.00 -12.18 0.11
C PRO A 150 10.05 -13.22 0.70
N ALA A 151 9.17 -13.78 -0.15
CA ALA A 151 8.24 -14.83 0.23
C ALA A 151 8.71 -16.19 -0.33
N THR A 152 8.60 -17.23 0.49
CA THR A 152 9.00 -18.60 0.14
C THR A 152 7.79 -19.40 -0.30
N PHE A 153 8.01 -20.47 -1.06
CA PHE A 153 7.01 -21.52 -1.24
C PHE A 153 7.24 -22.60 -0.19
N SER A 154 6.19 -22.96 0.56
CA SER A 154 6.25 -24.08 1.49
C SER A 154 6.66 -25.38 0.77
N PRO A 155 7.63 -26.16 1.28
CA PRO A 155 8.08 -27.38 0.61
C PRO A 155 6.96 -28.43 0.61
N GLN A 156 6.63 -28.97 -0.57
CA GLN A 156 5.56 -29.96 -0.76
C GLN A 156 6.06 -31.21 -1.49
N PRO A 157 5.52 -32.41 -1.17
CA PRO A 157 5.76 -33.60 -1.98
C PRO A 157 5.27 -33.40 -3.43
N ALA A 158 6.07 -33.82 -4.42
CA ALA A 158 5.78 -33.60 -5.83
C ALA A 158 4.41 -34.16 -6.27
N ASP A 159 4.04 -35.35 -5.79
CA ASP A 159 2.76 -35.99 -6.11
C ASP A 159 1.56 -35.18 -5.56
N ARG A 160 1.69 -34.67 -4.33
CA ARG A 160 0.67 -33.80 -3.72
C ARG A 160 0.52 -32.51 -4.51
N LEU A 161 1.64 -31.88 -4.87
CA LEU A 161 1.63 -30.64 -5.64
C LEU A 161 1.05 -30.84 -7.04
N ALA A 162 1.36 -31.95 -7.72
CA ALA A 162 0.78 -32.29 -9.01
C ALA A 162 -0.75 -32.48 -8.93
N HIS A 163 -1.23 -33.17 -7.88
CA HIS A 163 -2.66 -33.35 -7.64
C HIS A 163 -3.37 -32.00 -7.38
N LEU A 164 -2.82 -31.17 -6.49
CA LEU A 164 -3.37 -29.84 -6.19
C LEU A 164 -3.41 -28.94 -7.41
N ARG A 165 -2.35 -28.96 -8.22
CA ARG A 165 -2.29 -28.19 -9.47
C ARG A 165 -3.35 -28.64 -10.46
N ALA A 166 -3.55 -29.95 -10.66
CA ALA A 166 -4.60 -30.45 -11.55
C ALA A 166 -6.00 -30.00 -11.09
N ARG A 167 -6.28 -30.09 -9.78
CA ARG A 167 -7.53 -29.61 -9.19
C ARG A 167 -7.72 -28.10 -9.37
N TYR A 168 -6.65 -27.33 -9.18
CA TYR A 168 -6.65 -25.88 -9.37
C TYR A 168 -6.91 -25.50 -10.84
N GLU A 169 -6.20 -26.11 -11.80
CA GLU A 169 -6.37 -25.85 -13.24
C GLU A 169 -7.78 -26.21 -13.72
N GLN A 170 -8.35 -27.31 -13.22
CA GLN A 170 -9.73 -27.71 -13.53
C GLN A 170 -10.76 -26.67 -13.04
N ALA A 171 -10.58 -26.13 -11.83
CA ALA A 171 -11.45 -25.09 -11.27
C ALA A 171 -11.21 -23.71 -11.91
N LEU A 172 -10.01 -23.41 -12.40
CA LEU A 172 -9.70 -22.11 -13.00
C LEU A 172 -10.37 -21.91 -14.36
N LEU A 173 -10.47 -22.96 -15.16
CA LEU A 173 -11.02 -22.90 -16.51
C LEU A 173 -12.46 -22.30 -16.59
N PRO A 174 -13.45 -22.75 -15.79
CA PRO A 174 -14.78 -22.14 -15.82
C PRO A 174 -14.76 -20.68 -15.38
N VAL A 175 -13.95 -20.32 -14.38
CA VAL A 175 -13.80 -18.94 -13.89
C VAL A 175 -13.26 -18.01 -14.99
N LEU A 176 -12.29 -18.46 -15.79
CA LEU A 176 -11.75 -17.68 -16.90
C LEU A 176 -12.71 -17.56 -18.09
N ARG A 177 -13.57 -18.56 -18.30
CA ARG A 177 -14.56 -18.58 -19.40
C ARG A 177 -15.83 -17.81 -19.06
N ALA A 178 -16.10 -17.56 -17.78
CA ALA A 178 -17.30 -16.88 -17.34
C ALA A 178 -17.39 -15.45 -17.92
N PRO A 179 -18.59 -15.00 -18.35
CA PRO A 179 -18.78 -13.64 -18.82
C PRO A 179 -18.47 -12.64 -17.70
N ALA A 180 -18.01 -11.44 -18.07
CA ALA A 180 -17.62 -10.44 -17.08
C ALA A 180 -18.81 -10.05 -16.18
N GLY A 181 -18.58 -10.09 -14.85
CA GLY A 181 -19.61 -9.82 -13.86
C GLY A 181 -20.45 -11.04 -13.47
N ALA A 182 -20.16 -12.24 -14.00
CA ALA A 182 -20.83 -13.48 -13.61
C ALA A 182 -20.59 -13.85 -12.14
N ALA A 183 -19.45 -13.45 -11.56
CA ALA A 183 -19.13 -13.67 -10.15
C ALA A 183 -19.93 -12.76 -9.18
N VAL A 184 -20.50 -11.66 -9.69
CA VAL A 184 -21.18 -10.61 -8.89
C VAL A 184 -22.70 -10.69 -9.02
N GLN A 185 -23.23 -11.40 -10.03
CA GLN A 185 -24.67 -11.57 -10.23
C GLN A 185 -25.29 -12.44 -9.12
N THR A 186 -26.48 -12.07 -8.67
CA THR A 186 -27.27 -12.79 -7.66
C THR A 186 -27.47 -14.26 -8.05
N ALA A 187 -27.61 -15.11 -7.03
CA ALA A 187 -27.63 -16.59 -7.08
C ALA A 187 -28.69 -17.26 -8.00
N GLU A 188 -29.44 -16.49 -8.79
CA GLU A 188 -30.55 -16.95 -9.63
C GLU A 188 -30.12 -17.34 -11.06
N ALA A 189 -28.89 -16.98 -11.48
CA ALA A 189 -28.36 -17.41 -12.77
C ALA A 189 -27.64 -18.77 -12.65
N ALA A 190 -28.08 -19.78 -13.40
CA ALA A 190 -27.55 -21.15 -13.34
C ALA A 190 -26.01 -21.27 -13.54
N GLY A 191 -25.36 -20.31 -14.20
CA GLY A 191 -23.89 -20.28 -14.37
C GLY A 191 -23.11 -19.57 -13.25
N ALA A 192 -23.79 -18.82 -12.36
CA ALA A 192 -23.16 -18.13 -11.24
C ALA A 192 -22.78 -19.10 -10.11
N THR A 193 -23.61 -20.11 -9.86
CA THR A 193 -23.37 -21.15 -8.84
C THR A 193 -22.14 -21.99 -9.16
N ASP A 194 -21.96 -22.40 -10.43
CA ASP A 194 -20.79 -23.18 -10.86
C ASP A 194 -19.49 -22.35 -10.75
N THR A 195 -19.56 -21.07 -11.11
CA THR A 195 -18.40 -20.15 -10.99
C THR A 195 -18.02 -19.93 -9.53
N ARG A 196 -19.00 -19.80 -8.63
CA ARG A 196 -18.77 -19.66 -7.19
C ARG A 196 -18.14 -20.91 -6.59
N ALA A 197 -18.68 -22.10 -6.88
CA ALA A 197 -18.11 -23.36 -6.42
C ALA A 197 -16.67 -23.57 -6.93
N ALA A 198 -16.39 -23.14 -8.16
CA ALA A 198 -15.04 -23.14 -8.71
C ALA A 198 -14.11 -22.18 -7.95
N LEU A 199 -14.55 -20.96 -7.62
CA LEU A 199 -13.80 -20.02 -6.79
C LEU A 199 -13.54 -20.56 -5.37
N ASP A 200 -14.52 -21.22 -4.75
CA ASP A 200 -14.37 -21.88 -3.46
C ASP A 200 -13.30 -22.99 -3.53
N THR A 201 -13.31 -23.77 -4.61
CA THR A 201 -12.30 -24.81 -4.86
C THR A 201 -10.91 -24.21 -5.03
N LEU A 202 -10.77 -23.09 -5.76
CA LEU A 202 -9.50 -22.38 -5.91
C LEU A 202 -8.98 -21.86 -4.56
N GLY A 203 -9.85 -21.27 -3.74
CA GLY A 203 -9.51 -20.81 -2.38
C GLY A 203 -9.06 -21.94 -1.46
N ALA A 204 -9.76 -23.09 -1.51
CA ALA A 204 -9.39 -24.29 -0.76
C ALA A 204 -8.01 -24.82 -1.17
N CYS A 205 -7.70 -24.85 -2.47
CA CYS A 205 -6.38 -25.24 -2.96
C CYS A 205 -5.27 -24.34 -2.40
N LEU A 206 -5.44 -23.01 -2.42
CA LEU A 206 -4.45 -22.06 -1.89
C LEU A 206 -4.24 -22.25 -0.38
N THR A 207 -5.33 -22.50 0.36
CA THR A 207 -5.28 -22.77 1.80
C THR A 207 -4.56 -24.08 2.10
N GLU A 208 -4.79 -25.13 1.31
CA GLU A 208 -4.11 -26.43 1.47
C GLU A 208 -2.61 -26.38 1.13
N LEU A 209 -2.20 -25.42 0.30
CA LEU A 209 -0.80 -25.15 -0.03
C LEU A 209 -0.08 -24.31 1.04
N ALA A 210 -0.82 -23.57 1.85
CA ALA A 210 -0.27 -22.68 2.86
C ALA A 210 0.51 -23.46 3.93
N GLY A 211 1.75 -23.04 4.14
CA GLY A 211 2.64 -23.51 5.20
C GLY A 211 2.52 -22.66 6.48
N PRO A 212 3.23 -23.06 7.55
CA PRO A 212 3.22 -22.35 8.83
C PRO A 212 4.13 -21.10 8.85
N ASP A 213 5.01 -20.92 7.85
CA ASP A 213 5.92 -19.78 7.76
C ASP A 213 5.12 -18.47 7.57
N PRO A 214 5.36 -17.43 8.40
CA PRO A 214 4.78 -16.09 8.20
C PRO A 214 5.00 -15.50 6.80
N TYR A 215 6.12 -15.86 6.16
CA TYR A 215 6.49 -15.38 4.83
C TYR A 215 6.20 -16.40 3.72
N ASP A 216 5.35 -17.40 3.96
CA ASP A 216 4.88 -18.29 2.91
C ASP A 216 3.95 -17.56 1.93
N PHE A 217 4.26 -17.65 0.64
CA PHE A 217 3.49 -17.01 -0.41
C PHE A 217 2.06 -17.55 -0.49
N TRP A 218 1.84 -18.85 -0.25
CA TRP A 218 0.50 -19.43 -0.38
C TRP A 218 -0.45 -18.93 0.71
N ARG A 219 0.07 -18.64 1.91
CA ARG A 219 -0.69 -17.95 2.96
C ARG A 219 -1.12 -16.55 2.53
N LEU A 220 -0.21 -15.78 1.94
CA LEU A 220 -0.53 -14.47 1.36
C LEU A 220 -1.54 -14.58 0.22
N ALA A 221 -1.38 -15.57 -0.65
CA ALA A 221 -2.25 -15.77 -1.80
C ALA A 221 -3.68 -16.17 -1.37
N ALA A 222 -3.81 -17.01 -0.35
CA ALA A 222 -5.09 -17.40 0.22
C ALA A 222 -5.82 -16.19 0.81
N ALA A 223 -5.16 -15.38 1.64
CA ALA A 223 -5.71 -14.15 2.21
C ALA A 223 -6.14 -13.14 1.13
N CYS A 224 -5.29 -12.92 0.12
CA CYS A 224 -5.60 -12.04 -1.01
C CYS A 224 -6.80 -12.56 -1.82
N ALA A 225 -6.87 -13.86 -2.11
CA ALA A 225 -8.01 -14.45 -2.81
C ALA A 225 -9.32 -14.32 -2.02
N ASP A 226 -9.24 -14.44 -0.69
CA ASP A 226 -10.39 -14.30 0.19
C ASP A 226 -10.90 -12.86 0.25
N ALA A 227 -9.99 -11.90 0.46
CA ALA A 227 -10.30 -10.47 0.42
C ALA A 227 -10.93 -10.07 -0.92
N LEU A 228 -10.35 -10.51 -2.05
CA LEU A 228 -10.89 -10.22 -3.39
C LEU A 228 -12.28 -10.82 -3.64
N ARG A 229 -12.61 -11.96 -3.02
CA ARG A 229 -13.94 -12.56 -3.09
C ARG A 229 -14.95 -11.72 -2.32
N THR A 230 -14.60 -11.27 -1.13
CA THR A 230 -15.46 -10.43 -0.28
C THR A 230 -15.63 -9.03 -0.87
N SER A 231 -14.57 -8.48 -1.48
CA SER A 231 -14.54 -7.14 -2.08
C SER A 231 -15.01 -7.08 -3.54
N ALA A 232 -15.54 -8.16 -4.11
CA ALA A 232 -15.82 -8.28 -5.55
C ALA A 232 -16.78 -7.20 -6.10
N HIS A 233 -17.53 -6.54 -5.22
CA HIS A 233 -18.39 -5.39 -5.53
C HIS A 233 -17.62 -4.08 -5.77
N VAL A 234 -16.48 -3.88 -5.11
CA VAL A 234 -15.61 -2.69 -5.21
C VAL A 234 -14.49 -2.93 -6.22
N SER A 235 -13.98 -4.16 -6.24
CA SER A 235 -12.79 -4.56 -6.99
C SER A 235 -13.20 -5.61 -8.00
N GLY A 236 -13.38 -5.15 -9.24
CA GLY A 236 -14.07 -5.92 -10.25
C GLY A 236 -13.51 -7.34 -10.45
N ASP A 237 -14.40 -8.24 -10.83
CA ASP A 237 -14.18 -9.64 -11.25
C ASP A 237 -12.96 -9.87 -12.18
N ALA A 238 -12.48 -8.83 -12.88
CA ALA A 238 -11.25 -8.90 -13.67
C ALA A 238 -9.98 -9.11 -12.81
N ASP A 239 -9.88 -8.49 -11.65
CA ASP A 239 -8.68 -8.58 -10.80
C ASP A 239 -8.58 -9.94 -10.12
N LEU A 240 -9.71 -10.47 -9.63
CA LEU A 240 -9.80 -11.82 -9.09
C LEU A 240 -9.37 -12.89 -10.12
N ARG A 241 -9.86 -12.77 -11.36
CA ARG A 241 -9.48 -13.70 -12.46
C ARG A 241 -8.00 -13.61 -12.82
N ARG A 242 -7.47 -12.39 -12.95
CA ARG A 242 -6.03 -12.18 -13.22
C ARG A 242 -5.16 -12.70 -12.09
N PHE A 243 -5.58 -12.50 -10.84
CA PHE A 243 -4.87 -12.98 -9.66
C PHE A 243 -4.78 -14.50 -9.65
N HIS A 244 -5.91 -15.20 -9.84
CA HIS A 244 -5.92 -16.66 -9.90
C HIS A 244 -5.13 -17.22 -11.09
N ALA A 245 -5.15 -16.55 -12.24
CA ALA A 245 -4.31 -16.92 -13.38
C ALA A 245 -2.80 -16.77 -13.07
N ARG A 246 -2.39 -15.70 -12.37
CA ARG A 246 -0.99 -15.53 -11.93
C ARG A 246 -0.60 -16.55 -10.87
N CYS A 247 -1.51 -16.92 -9.95
CA CYS A 247 -1.26 -18.01 -9.00
C CYS A 247 -1.06 -19.36 -9.70
N ASN A 248 -1.74 -19.62 -10.82
CA ASN A 248 -1.47 -20.83 -11.62
C ASN A 248 -0.05 -20.88 -12.18
N LEU A 249 0.50 -19.73 -12.60
CA LEU A 249 1.88 -19.63 -13.05
C LEU A 249 2.86 -19.88 -11.90
N ALA A 250 2.58 -19.32 -10.72
CA ALA A 250 3.36 -19.58 -9.51
C ALA A 250 3.31 -21.05 -9.08
N LEU A 251 2.18 -21.74 -9.26
CA LEU A 251 2.10 -23.19 -9.04
C LEU A 251 3.01 -23.97 -9.98
N ALA A 252 3.12 -23.53 -11.24
CA ALA A 252 4.04 -24.13 -12.19
C ALA A 252 5.51 -23.82 -11.87
N ASP A 253 5.83 -22.65 -11.31
CA ASP A 253 7.16 -22.33 -10.77
C ASP A 253 7.50 -23.22 -9.56
N HIS A 254 6.57 -23.32 -8.60
CA HIS A 254 6.73 -24.16 -7.41
C HIS A 254 6.92 -25.64 -7.79
N ALA A 255 6.15 -26.15 -8.76
CA ALA A 255 6.30 -27.52 -9.27
C ALA A 255 7.65 -27.76 -9.99
N ARG A 256 8.31 -26.70 -10.47
CA ARG A 256 9.68 -26.75 -11.02
C ARG A 256 10.77 -26.68 -9.95
N GLY A 257 10.41 -26.61 -8.67
CA GLY A 257 11.34 -26.51 -7.56
C GLY A 257 11.87 -25.10 -7.32
N ILE A 258 11.23 -24.06 -7.88
CA ILE A 258 11.51 -22.68 -7.49
C ILE A 258 11.08 -22.51 -6.02
N VAL A 259 11.96 -21.93 -5.21
CA VAL A 259 11.76 -21.80 -3.75
C VAL A 259 11.22 -20.43 -3.36
N LEU A 260 11.57 -19.37 -4.10
CA LEU A 260 11.12 -18.01 -3.85
C LEU A 260 10.00 -17.61 -4.82
N ALA A 261 8.94 -17.01 -4.30
CA ALA A 261 7.89 -16.46 -5.13
C ALA A 261 8.40 -15.22 -5.91
N PRO A 262 7.96 -15.02 -7.16
CA PRO A 262 8.34 -13.83 -7.92
C PRO A 262 7.95 -12.55 -7.17
N ARG A 263 8.91 -11.64 -6.99
CA ARG A 263 8.71 -10.37 -6.26
C ARG A 263 7.53 -9.56 -6.78
N SER A 264 7.33 -9.51 -8.10
CA SER A 264 6.19 -8.82 -8.72
C SER A 264 4.85 -9.41 -8.32
N LEU A 265 4.77 -10.75 -8.14
CA LEU A 265 3.56 -11.42 -7.69
C LEU A 265 3.28 -11.17 -6.21
N VAL A 266 4.31 -11.20 -5.36
CA VAL A 266 4.20 -10.85 -3.94
C VAL A 266 3.69 -9.41 -3.79
N ARG A 267 4.30 -8.47 -4.54
CA ARG A 267 3.88 -7.06 -4.58
C ARG A 267 2.43 -6.90 -5.02
N LEU A 268 2.01 -7.58 -6.08
CA LEU A 268 0.62 -7.57 -6.52
C LEU A 268 -0.32 -8.06 -5.41
N ALA A 269 -0.05 -9.23 -4.83
CA ALA A 269 -0.91 -9.82 -3.80
C ALA A 269 -1.05 -8.91 -2.58
N LEU A 270 0.07 -8.32 -2.13
CA LEU A 270 0.08 -7.37 -1.02
C LEU A 270 -0.70 -6.10 -1.34
N ALA A 271 -0.50 -5.51 -2.53
CA ALA A 271 -1.21 -4.30 -2.91
C ALA A 271 -2.72 -4.54 -2.98
N LEU A 272 -3.16 -5.65 -3.58
CA LEU A 272 -4.57 -6.02 -3.67
C LEU A 272 -5.19 -6.32 -2.30
N LEU A 273 -4.48 -7.03 -1.43
CA LEU A 273 -4.94 -7.30 -0.07
C LEU A 273 -5.04 -6.00 0.75
N TRP A 274 -4.00 -5.17 0.72
CA TRP A 274 -3.92 -3.96 1.54
C TRP A 274 -4.92 -2.89 1.12
N ARG A 275 -5.25 -2.80 -0.17
CA ARG A 275 -6.13 -1.78 -0.74
C ARG A 275 -7.39 -1.56 0.11
N ASP A 276 -8.16 -2.62 0.34
CA ASP A 276 -9.48 -2.49 0.97
C ASP A 276 -9.33 -2.16 2.47
N TYR A 277 -8.36 -2.78 3.15
CA TYR A 277 -8.05 -2.46 4.55
C TYR A 277 -7.47 -1.06 4.75
N ALA A 278 -6.76 -0.53 3.77
CA ALA A 278 -6.18 0.81 3.82
C ALA A 278 -7.25 1.89 3.69
N LEU A 279 -8.29 1.64 2.89
CA LEU A 279 -9.38 2.59 2.61
C LEU A 279 -10.50 2.52 3.65
N PHE A 280 -10.87 1.30 4.07
CA PHE A 280 -12.08 1.06 4.88
C PHE A 280 -11.77 0.61 6.31
N GLY A 281 -10.51 0.31 6.62
CA GLY A 281 -10.10 -0.27 7.90
C GLY A 281 -10.38 -1.77 7.99
N ALA A 282 -9.98 -2.37 9.11
CA ALA A 282 -10.15 -3.78 9.41
C ALA A 282 -11.12 -4.00 10.57
N ALA A 283 -11.96 -5.04 10.47
CA ALA A 283 -12.85 -5.50 11.52
C ALA A 283 -12.16 -6.52 12.45
N ALA A 284 -12.83 -6.92 13.53
CA ALA A 284 -12.27 -7.89 14.47
C ALA A 284 -12.04 -9.28 13.83
N GLU A 285 -12.91 -9.69 12.91
CA GLU A 285 -12.75 -10.93 12.13
C GLU A 285 -11.51 -10.91 11.20
N ASP A 286 -11.00 -9.74 10.83
CA ASP A 286 -9.86 -9.60 9.91
C ASP A 286 -8.49 -9.69 10.61
N ALA A 287 -8.44 -10.10 11.88
CA ALA A 287 -7.21 -10.07 12.68
C ALA A 287 -6.05 -10.86 12.07
N ASP A 288 -6.34 -11.95 11.37
CA ASP A 288 -5.34 -12.75 10.67
C ASP A 288 -4.78 -12.01 9.43
N HIS A 289 -5.64 -11.32 8.67
CA HIS A 289 -5.22 -10.49 7.54
C HIS A 289 -4.40 -9.29 7.99
N VAL A 290 -4.79 -8.63 9.08
CA VAL A 290 -4.01 -7.52 9.66
C VAL A 290 -2.65 -8.00 10.16
N THR A 291 -2.59 -9.16 10.80
CA THR A 291 -1.32 -9.75 11.27
C THR A 291 -0.39 -10.04 10.08
N LEU A 292 -0.94 -10.64 9.02
CA LEU A 292 -0.21 -10.90 7.78
C LEU A 292 0.29 -9.60 7.12
N LEU A 293 -0.56 -8.58 6.99
CA LEU A 293 -0.17 -7.27 6.44
C LEU A 293 0.95 -6.63 7.27
N ARG A 294 0.89 -6.74 8.60
CA ARG A 294 1.96 -6.30 9.50
C ARG A 294 3.25 -7.08 9.32
N ASP A 295 3.22 -8.37 8.99
CA ASP A 295 4.46 -9.11 8.68
C ASP A 295 5.17 -8.56 7.43
N TYR A 296 4.42 -7.95 6.50
CA TYR A 296 4.91 -7.30 5.28
C TYR A 296 5.03 -5.78 5.35
N GLY A 297 4.79 -5.15 6.51
CA GLY A 297 5.03 -3.70 6.70
C GLY A 297 3.89 -2.79 6.28
N LEU A 298 2.69 -3.35 6.21
CA LEU A 298 1.49 -2.63 5.84
C LEU A 298 0.62 -2.47 7.08
N THR A 299 0.33 -1.21 7.43
CA THR A 299 -0.50 -0.85 8.56
C THR A 299 -1.92 -0.55 8.10
N THR A 300 -2.88 -0.84 8.97
CA THR A 300 -4.31 -0.67 8.75
C THR A 300 -4.92 -0.05 10.00
N ASP A 301 -5.97 0.74 9.83
CA ASP A 301 -6.74 1.25 10.96
C ASP A 301 -7.77 0.20 11.38
N TRP A 302 -7.93 0.05 12.70
CA TRP A 302 -8.99 -0.76 13.27
C TRP A 302 -10.24 0.11 13.35
N HIS A 303 -11.24 -0.23 12.55
CA HIS A 303 -12.55 0.38 12.62
C HIS A 303 -13.57 -0.73 12.91
N VAL A 304 -14.55 -0.45 13.76
CA VAL A 304 -15.77 -1.27 13.74
C VAL A 304 -16.34 -1.06 12.35
N ALA A 305 -16.31 -2.12 11.54
CA ALA A 305 -16.54 -2.15 10.09
C ALA A 305 -17.49 -1.07 9.57
N GLY A 306 -17.17 -0.50 8.40
CA GLY A 306 -17.92 0.48 7.61
C GLY A 306 -19.43 0.25 7.56
N THR A 307 -20.08 0.54 8.67
CA THR A 307 -21.52 0.59 8.85
C THR A 307 -21.90 2.06 8.68
N GLN A 308 -23.08 2.35 8.16
CA GLN A 308 -23.59 3.73 8.12
C GLN A 308 -23.55 4.41 9.50
N ALA A 309 -23.60 3.62 10.59
CA ALA A 309 -23.45 4.12 11.95
C ALA A 309 -22.01 4.55 12.30
N SER A 310 -20.99 3.80 11.88
CA SER A 310 -19.58 4.21 12.06
C SER A 310 -19.21 5.39 11.17
N GLU A 311 -19.74 5.44 9.95
CA GLU A 311 -19.61 6.60 9.07
C GLU A 311 -20.28 7.84 9.67
N ALA A 312 -21.50 7.73 10.21
CA ALA A 312 -22.19 8.85 10.86
C ALA A 312 -21.49 9.33 12.16
N LEU A 313 -20.94 8.41 12.96
CA LEU A 313 -20.15 8.78 14.15
C LEU A 313 -18.83 9.45 13.78
N TRP A 314 -18.21 9.01 12.68
CA TRP A 314 -17.01 9.62 12.15
C TRP A 314 -17.30 11.00 11.53
N GLU A 315 -18.35 11.15 10.72
CA GLU A 315 -18.82 12.44 10.18
C GLU A 315 -19.15 13.43 11.30
N ALA A 316 -19.82 12.97 12.36
CA ALA A 316 -20.07 13.79 13.54
C ALA A 316 -18.76 14.23 14.24
N GLY A 317 -17.76 13.35 14.29
CA GLY A 317 -16.42 13.64 14.80
C GLY A 317 -15.62 14.60 13.93
N THR A 318 -15.74 14.48 12.59
CA THR A 318 -15.09 15.33 11.59
C THR A 318 -15.74 16.72 11.57
N ILE A 319 -17.07 16.81 11.59
CA ILE A 319 -17.81 18.07 11.71
C ILE A 319 -17.51 18.73 13.05
N ALA A 320 -17.39 17.96 14.15
CA ALA A 320 -16.98 18.51 15.43
C ALA A 320 -15.53 19.02 15.38
N ALA A 321 -14.59 18.25 14.82
CA ALA A 321 -13.19 18.61 14.68
C ALA A 321 -12.99 19.85 13.80
N ASP A 322 -13.62 19.89 12.63
CA ASP A 322 -13.66 21.04 11.72
C ASP A 322 -14.33 22.23 12.38
N ALA A 323 -15.43 22.05 13.11
CA ALA A 323 -16.06 23.12 13.86
C ALA A 323 -15.17 23.64 15.00
N THR A 324 -14.36 22.81 15.66
CA THR A 324 -13.34 23.28 16.62
C THR A 324 -12.16 23.96 15.93
N ALA A 325 -11.74 23.49 14.75
CA ALA A 325 -10.68 24.11 13.95
C ALA A 325 -11.12 25.45 13.33
N LEU A 326 -12.42 25.62 13.08
CA LEU A 326 -13.04 26.85 12.58
C LEU A 326 -13.45 27.82 13.69
N ARG A 327 -13.75 27.32 14.91
CA ARG A 327 -14.14 28.16 16.07
C ARG A 327 -12.98 28.54 16.97
N GLY A 328 -11.91 27.75 16.98
CA GLY A 328 -10.66 28.08 17.64
C GLY A 328 -9.70 28.69 16.62
N ASP A 329 -8.95 29.69 17.06
CA ASP A 329 -7.69 30.13 16.45
C ASP A 329 -6.66 28.98 16.54
N GLY A 330 -6.98 27.84 15.92
CA GLY A 330 -6.33 26.56 16.11
C GLY A 330 -4.95 26.63 15.53
N ALA A 331 -3.96 26.93 16.37
CA ALA A 331 -2.58 27.13 15.98
C ALA A 331 -2.12 26.00 15.04
N THR A 332 -1.85 26.34 13.79
CA THR A 332 -1.20 25.44 12.85
C THR A 332 0.30 25.52 13.05
N ARG A 333 1.01 24.40 12.95
CA ARG A 333 2.48 24.37 12.94
C ARG A 333 2.98 24.06 11.54
N GLU A 334 4.04 24.75 11.14
CA GLU A 334 4.77 24.46 9.90
C GLU A 334 5.91 23.48 10.20
N LEU A 335 5.97 22.39 9.43
CA LEU A 335 6.99 21.34 9.49
C LEU A 335 7.59 21.18 8.09
N GLY A 336 8.47 22.10 7.71
CA GLY A 336 8.95 22.19 6.33
C GLY A 336 7.80 22.50 5.38
N VAL A 337 7.52 21.58 4.44
CA VAL A 337 6.42 21.73 3.46
C VAL A 337 5.03 21.39 4.00
N LEU A 338 4.94 20.83 5.21
CA LEU A 338 3.68 20.42 5.82
C LEU A 338 3.14 21.48 6.78
N THR A 339 1.84 21.72 6.71
CA THR A 339 1.08 22.49 7.70
C THR A 339 0.18 21.55 8.49
N VAL A 340 0.43 21.40 9.78
CA VAL A 340 -0.28 20.45 10.64
C VAL A 340 -1.08 21.15 11.75
N ASN A 341 -2.11 20.49 12.25
CA ASN A 341 -2.84 20.93 13.44
C ASN A 341 -1.96 20.75 14.69
N ALA A 342 -1.83 21.77 15.56
CA ALA A 342 -0.97 21.67 16.73
C ALA A 342 -1.38 20.55 17.70
N HIS A 343 -2.67 20.28 17.90
CA HIS A 343 -3.09 19.19 18.80
C HIS A 343 -2.73 17.81 18.23
N ALA A 344 -2.97 17.59 16.94
CA ALA A 344 -2.55 16.35 16.27
C ALA A 344 -1.03 16.18 16.30
N PHE A 345 -0.28 17.29 16.23
CA PHE A 345 1.16 17.30 16.37
C PHE A 345 1.63 16.89 17.78
N GLU A 346 1.01 17.41 18.84
CA GLU A 346 1.36 17.02 20.22
C GLU A 346 1.02 15.54 20.50
N ASP A 347 -0.14 15.06 20.03
CA ASP A 347 -0.52 13.64 20.13
C ASP A 347 0.51 12.73 19.42
N PHE A 348 0.99 13.19 18.25
CA PHE A 348 2.06 12.52 17.52
C PHE A 348 3.37 12.49 18.31
N LEU A 349 3.80 13.61 18.91
CA LEU A 349 5.03 13.65 19.72
C LEU A 349 4.97 12.69 20.91
N GLN A 350 3.85 12.62 21.62
CA GLN A 350 3.66 11.67 22.73
C GLN A 350 3.79 10.21 22.25
N THR A 351 3.20 9.90 21.10
CA THR A 351 3.31 8.57 20.49
C THR A 351 4.74 8.27 20.05
N ALA A 352 5.42 9.25 19.47
CA ALA A 352 6.78 9.13 18.99
C ALA A 352 7.79 8.91 20.13
N ASP A 353 7.67 9.66 21.22
CA ASP A 353 8.54 9.51 22.39
C ASP A 353 8.40 8.12 23.02
N ALA A 354 7.17 7.62 23.17
CA ALA A 354 6.92 6.27 23.68
C ALA A 354 7.49 5.19 22.74
N ALA A 355 7.34 5.36 21.42
CA ALA A 355 7.85 4.42 20.44
C ALA A 355 9.39 4.41 20.38
N ILE A 356 10.05 5.57 20.43
CA ILE A 356 11.52 5.67 20.45
C ILE A 356 12.10 5.04 21.71
N ALA A 357 11.49 5.29 22.87
CA ALA A 357 11.93 4.69 24.13
C ALA A 357 11.89 3.16 24.03
N ALA A 358 10.77 2.61 23.55
CA ALA A 358 10.64 1.17 23.30
C ALA A 358 11.71 0.69 22.30
N LEU A 359 11.82 1.30 21.12
CA LEU A 359 12.78 0.88 20.10
C LEU A 359 14.23 0.88 20.59
N SER A 360 14.61 1.88 21.39
CA SER A 360 15.95 2.01 21.95
C SER A 360 16.27 0.91 22.95
N ASP A 361 15.31 0.56 23.81
CA ASP A 361 15.47 -0.53 24.78
C ASP A 361 15.59 -1.89 24.09
N HIS A 362 14.81 -2.11 23.03
CA HIS A 362 14.85 -3.34 22.24
C HIS A 362 16.12 -3.46 21.38
N ALA A 363 16.59 -2.35 20.77
CA ALA A 363 17.86 -2.32 20.03
C ALA A 363 19.04 -2.72 20.92
N ARG A 364 19.08 -2.18 22.15
CA ARG A 364 20.12 -2.51 23.14
C ARG A 364 20.07 -3.98 23.57
N ALA A 365 18.87 -4.54 23.72
CA ALA A 365 18.70 -5.96 24.02
C ALA A 365 19.13 -6.87 22.85
N ALA A 366 18.86 -6.46 21.60
CA ALA A 366 19.18 -7.24 20.41
C ALA A 366 20.69 -7.37 20.10
N LEU A 367 21.53 -6.50 20.67
CA LEU A 367 22.99 -6.61 20.65
C LEU A 367 23.52 -7.76 21.54
N GLN A 368 22.65 -8.38 22.35
CA GLN A 368 22.97 -9.53 23.19
C GLN A 368 22.30 -10.79 22.59
N PRO A 369 22.96 -11.51 21.65
CA PRO A 369 22.35 -12.62 20.92
C PRO A 369 21.87 -13.77 21.84
N ASP A 370 22.59 -14.03 22.94
CA ASP A 370 22.22 -15.05 23.94
C ASP A 370 20.94 -14.72 24.73
N ARG A 371 20.38 -13.52 24.56
CA ARG A 371 19.17 -13.02 25.23
C ARG A 371 18.12 -12.49 24.25
N ALA A 372 18.28 -12.75 22.96
CA ALA A 372 17.35 -12.27 21.95
C ALA A 372 15.98 -12.97 22.11
N ASP A 373 15.02 -12.26 22.71
CA ASP A 373 13.65 -12.71 22.89
C ASP A 373 12.80 -12.38 21.64
N PRO A 374 12.25 -13.39 20.94
CA PRO A 374 11.36 -13.16 19.79
C PRO A 374 10.17 -12.25 20.13
N SER A 375 9.63 -12.34 21.35
CA SER A 375 8.48 -11.53 21.77
C SER A 375 8.84 -10.05 21.93
N ALA A 376 10.05 -9.76 22.41
CA ALA A 376 10.57 -8.41 22.51
C ALA A 376 10.79 -7.81 21.09
N ALA A 377 11.30 -8.60 20.15
CA ALA A 377 11.42 -8.14 18.76
C ALA A 377 10.05 -7.84 18.12
N LEU A 378 9.00 -8.62 18.41
CA LEU A 378 7.64 -8.30 17.97
C LEU A 378 7.11 -6.99 18.59
N GLN A 379 7.36 -6.77 19.89
CA GLN A 379 6.98 -5.52 20.57
C GLN A 379 7.68 -4.29 19.99
N ALA A 380 8.97 -4.42 19.63
CA ALA A 380 9.70 -3.39 18.91
C ALA A 380 9.07 -3.08 17.54
N GLY A 381 8.69 -4.13 16.81
CA GLY A 381 7.96 -4.01 15.55
C GLY A 381 6.63 -3.26 15.71
N ASP A 382 5.85 -3.61 16.73
CA ASP A 382 4.56 -2.96 17.01
C ASP A 382 4.71 -1.52 17.49
N ALA A 383 5.82 -1.17 18.16
CA ALA A 383 6.15 0.22 18.50
C ALA A 383 6.48 1.03 17.23
N ALA A 384 7.27 0.46 16.31
CA ALA A 384 7.59 1.09 15.03
C ALA A 384 6.33 1.32 14.18
N TYR A 385 5.42 0.34 14.10
CA TYR A 385 4.18 0.52 13.34
C TYR A 385 3.22 1.53 13.96
N ARG A 386 3.17 1.65 15.29
CA ARG A 386 2.38 2.71 15.95
C ARG A 386 2.91 4.09 15.58
N LEU A 387 4.23 4.26 15.58
CA LEU A 387 4.86 5.49 15.10
C LEU A 387 4.61 5.73 13.60
N GLY A 388 4.73 4.69 12.77
CA GLY A 388 4.46 4.77 11.33
C GLY A 388 3.03 5.19 11.01
N ALA A 389 2.04 4.60 11.70
CA ALA A 389 0.64 4.96 11.58
C ALA A 389 0.37 6.40 12.04
N ALA A 390 0.94 6.83 13.18
CA ALA A 390 0.80 8.20 13.66
C ALA A 390 1.44 9.22 12.70
N ALA A 391 2.63 8.92 12.16
CA ALA A 391 3.28 9.75 11.16
C ALA A 391 2.46 9.85 9.87
N ALA A 392 1.92 8.73 9.38
CA ALA A 392 1.09 8.70 8.18
C ALA A 392 -0.22 9.47 8.37
N ALA A 393 -0.85 9.35 9.55
CA ALA A 393 -2.05 10.11 9.91
C ALA A 393 -1.79 11.63 9.97
N LEU A 394 -0.57 12.05 10.34
CA LEU A 394 -0.17 13.46 10.33
C LEU A 394 0.29 13.94 8.94
N GLY A 395 0.54 13.04 7.99
CA GLY A 395 1.05 13.36 6.64
C GLY A 395 2.57 13.35 6.51
N LEU A 396 3.32 12.87 7.52
CA LEU A 396 4.78 12.73 7.52
C LEU A 396 5.22 11.45 6.79
N GLY A 397 5.10 11.44 5.47
CA GLY A 397 5.26 10.24 4.63
C GLY A 397 6.60 9.52 4.78
N HIS A 398 7.72 10.26 4.77
CA HIS A 398 9.07 9.66 4.92
C HIS A 398 9.29 8.97 6.26
N ILE A 399 8.73 9.53 7.32
CA ILE A 399 8.84 8.98 8.68
C ILE A 399 7.96 7.75 8.81
N GLY A 400 6.75 7.81 8.24
CA GLY A 400 5.86 6.66 8.11
C GLY A 400 6.57 5.49 7.42
N LEU A 401 7.17 5.73 6.26
CA LEU A 401 7.90 4.71 5.50
C LEU A 401 9.09 4.11 6.25
N LEU A 402 9.92 4.96 6.89
CA LEU A 402 11.07 4.49 7.66
C LEU A 402 10.66 3.68 8.90
N ALA A 403 9.63 4.14 9.61
CA ALA A 403 9.10 3.43 10.78
C ALA A 403 8.43 2.10 10.39
N ASP A 404 7.65 2.07 9.31
CA ASP A 404 7.07 0.83 8.78
C ASP A 404 8.18 -0.15 8.33
N ALA A 405 9.22 0.32 7.64
CA ALA A 405 10.37 -0.51 7.28
C ALA A 405 11.08 -1.08 8.52
N LEU A 406 11.25 -0.28 9.57
CA LEU A 406 11.84 -0.72 10.83
C LEU A 406 10.97 -1.78 11.51
N GLY A 407 9.66 -1.61 11.48
CA GLY A 407 8.69 -2.59 11.98
C GLY A 407 8.83 -3.95 11.29
N VAL A 408 8.95 -3.95 9.96
CA VAL A 408 9.19 -5.18 9.17
C VAL A 408 10.49 -5.85 9.58
N ALA A 409 11.57 -5.08 9.69
CA ALA A 409 12.88 -5.62 10.00
C ALA A 409 12.89 -6.33 11.36
N TRP A 410 12.23 -5.74 12.37
CA TRP A 410 12.06 -6.35 13.68
C TRP A 410 11.21 -7.63 13.65
N ARG A 411 10.10 -7.63 12.91
CA ARG A 411 9.26 -8.83 12.79
C ARG A 411 9.94 -9.96 12.04
N ARG A 412 10.68 -9.65 10.97
CA ARG A 412 11.51 -10.65 10.26
C ARG A 412 12.53 -11.28 11.21
N ARG A 413 13.19 -10.47 12.05
CA ARG A 413 14.13 -10.97 13.07
C ARG A 413 13.43 -11.84 14.11
N ALA A 414 12.25 -11.44 14.59
CA ALA A 414 11.44 -12.24 15.51
C ALA A 414 11.08 -13.62 14.92
N HIS A 415 10.55 -13.64 13.70
CA HIS A 415 10.14 -14.86 13.01
C HIS A 415 11.32 -15.79 12.69
N ALA A 416 12.48 -15.23 12.33
CA ALA A 416 13.71 -16.00 12.15
C ALA A 416 14.15 -16.65 13.47
N SER A 417 14.18 -15.91 14.58
CA SER A 417 14.56 -16.44 15.89
C SER A 417 13.60 -17.50 16.42
N ALA A 418 12.29 -17.34 16.19
CA ALA A 418 11.29 -18.35 16.52
C ALA A 418 11.50 -19.65 15.71
N SER A 419 11.86 -19.52 14.43
CA SER A 419 12.15 -20.67 13.56
C SER A 419 13.43 -21.41 13.97
N GLU A 420 14.45 -20.70 14.47
CA GLU A 420 15.70 -21.31 14.98
C GLU A 420 15.49 -22.16 16.24
N THR A 421 14.51 -21.80 17.08
CA THR A 421 14.14 -22.56 18.28
C THR A 421 13.31 -23.81 17.99
N ALA A 422 12.76 -23.95 16.78
CA ALA A 422 12.00 -25.13 16.37
C ALA A 422 12.92 -26.32 16.06
N ALA A 423 12.53 -27.54 16.45
CA ALA A 423 13.35 -28.76 16.35
C ALA A 423 13.75 -29.16 14.90
N ALA A 424 13.12 -28.59 13.88
CA ALA A 424 13.38 -28.84 12.47
C ALA A 424 14.18 -27.68 11.86
N ARG A 425 15.49 -27.64 12.11
CA ARG A 425 16.41 -26.66 11.52
C ARG A 425 16.75 -27.02 10.07
N PRO A 426 16.49 -26.17 9.07
CA PRO A 426 17.21 -26.25 7.80
C PRO A 426 18.66 -25.75 7.99
N ALA A 427 19.65 -26.48 7.48
CA ALA A 427 21.07 -26.19 7.68
C ALA A 427 21.51 -24.80 7.17
N HIS A 428 20.75 -24.23 6.23
CA HIS A 428 20.88 -22.85 5.75
C HIS A 428 19.49 -22.26 5.54
N PRO A 429 19.12 -21.16 6.21
CA PRO A 429 17.86 -20.49 5.93
C PRO A 429 17.90 -19.91 4.50
N ILE A 430 16.82 -20.09 3.74
CA ILE A 430 16.68 -19.55 2.37
C ILE A 430 16.73 -18.01 2.39
N VAL A 431 16.26 -17.43 3.49
CA VAL A 431 16.13 -15.99 3.71
C VAL A 431 16.73 -15.66 5.08
N GLU A 432 17.77 -14.84 5.10
CA GLU A 432 18.46 -14.44 6.34
C GLU A 432 17.70 -13.36 7.10
N ALA A 433 17.84 -13.37 8.44
CA ALA A 433 17.30 -12.31 9.28
C ALA A 433 18.02 -10.97 9.00
N PRO A 434 17.31 -9.82 9.06
CA PRO A 434 17.95 -8.51 8.94
C PRO A 434 19.08 -8.27 9.95
N ASP A 435 20.15 -7.64 9.46
CA ASP A 435 21.35 -7.31 10.23
C ASP A 435 21.04 -6.33 11.37
N ALA A 436 21.37 -6.69 12.62
CA ALA A 436 21.23 -5.82 13.80
C ALA A 436 21.79 -4.39 13.63
N PRO A 437 22.99 -4.16 13.04
CA PRO A 437 23.50 -2.79 12.86
C PRO A 437 22.64 -1.95 11.91
N ALA A 438 21.98 -2.55 10.91
CA ALA A 438 21.07 -1.81 10.03
C ALA A 438 19.83 -1.33 10.78
N LEU A 439 19.31 -2.12 11.73
CA LEU A 439 18.18 -1.75 12.58
C LEU A 439 18.56 -0.62 13.54
N GLU A 440 19.74 -0.69 14.17
CA GLU A 440 20.25 0.34 15.06
C GLU A 440 20.47 1.66 14.32
N GLN A 441 21.11 1.61 13.15
CA GLN A 441 21.32 2.79 12.31
C GLN A 441 19.99 3.45 11.90
N ALA A 442 18.99 2.65 11.52
CA ALA A 442 17.67 3.17 11.15
C ALA A 442 16.92 3.75 12.36
N ALA A 443 16.97 3.10 13.52
CA ALA A 443 16.35 3.59 14.75
C ALA A 443 17.00 4.91 15.20
N GLU A 444 18.32 5.04 15.11
CA GLU A 444 19.04 6.26 15.44
C GLU A 444 18.72 7.39 14.46
N ALA A 445 18.67 7.11 13.16
CA ALA A 445 18.26 8.08 12.16
C ALA A 445 16.83 8.59 12.41
N LEU A 446 15.90 7.68 12.70
CA LEU A 446 14.51 8.00 13.04
C LEU A 446 14.44 8.88 14.30
N ARG A 447 15.17 8.53 15.36
CA ARG A 447 15.28 9.32 16.59
C ARG A 447 15.81 10.73 16.33
N ALA A 448 16.87 10.85 15.53
CA ALA A 448 17.46 12.14 15.18
C ALA A 448 16.50 13.03 14.37
N ILE A 449 15.72 12.44 13.45
CA ILE A 449 14.68 13.15 12.69
C ILE A 449 13.58 13.65 13.65
N LEU A 450 13.10 12.80 14.55
CA LEU A 450 12.03 13.15 15.48
C LEU A 450 12.43 14.24 16.47
N HIS A 451 13.67 14.24 16.96
CA HIS A 451 14.17 15.34 17.81
C HIS A 451 14.20 16.69 17.08
N LYS A 452 14.50 16.72 15.78
CA LYS A 452 14.43 17.96 14.98
C LYS A 452 12.99 18.43 14.83
N ILE A 453 12.07 17.52 14.57
CA ILE A 453 10.65 17.82 14.43
C ILE A 453 10.07 18.37 15.74
N ALA A 454 10.41 17.75 16.88
CA ALA A 454 10.03 18.25 18.20
C ALA A 454 10.55 19.68 18.44
N ALA A 455 11.73 20.02 17.91
CA ALA A 455 12.29 21.36 17.94
C ALA A 455 11.71 22.33 16.90
N GLY A 456 10.73 21.91 16.09
CA GLY A 456 10.11 22.72 15.03
C GLY A 456 11.00 22.91 13.79
N ILE A 457 12.04 22.08 13.63
CA ILE A 457 12.93 22.12 12.48
C ILE A 457 12.38 21.17 11.41
N ALA A 458 12.51 21.58 10.14
CA ALA A 458 12.14 20.76 8.99
C ALA A 458 12.77 19.34 9.07
N PRO A 459 12.00 18.29 8.74
CA PRO A 459 12.49 16.91 8.79
C PRO A 459 13.68 16.73 7.84
N THR A 460 14.72 16.03 8.29
CA THR A 460 15.85 15.68 7.42
C THR A 460 15.58 14.43 6.61
N ASP A 461 16.22 14.34 5.44
CA ASP A 461 16.10 13.20 4.54
C ASP A 461 16.59 11.89 5.20
N GLY A 462 15.66 10.96 5.41
CA GLY A 462 15.91 9.61 5.93
C GLY A 462 16.19 8.57 4.84
N SER A 463 16.26 8.98 3.57
CA SER A 463 16.37 8.07 2.41
C SER A 463 17.56 7.11 2.49
N ALA A 464 18.71 7.58 2.99
CA ALA A 464 19.90 6.74 3.13
C ALA A 464 19.69 5.60 4.14
N ALA A 465 19.11 5.90 5.30
CA ALA A 465 18.78 4.88 6.30
C ALA A 465 17.70 3.92 5.78
N LEU A 466 16.68 4.44 5.10
CA LEU A 466 15.65 3.62 4.45
C LEU A 466 16.24 2.70 3.38
N ALA A 467 17.20 3.16 2.58
CA ALA A 467 17.84 2.35 1.53
C ALA A 467 18.67 1.20 2.12
N VAL A 468 19.47 1.47 3.16
CA VAL A 468 20.24 0.44 3.87
C VAL A 468 19.30 -0.60 4.48
N LEU A 469 18.24 -0.14 5.15
CA LEU A 469 17.25 -1.02 5.78
C LEU A 469 16.46 -1.82 4.74
N THR A 470 16.05 -1.20 3.64
CA THR A 470 15.39 -1.87 2.51
C THR A 470 16.26 -2.99 1.98
N HIS A 471 17.54 -2.73 1.76
CA HIS A 471 18.47 -3.76 1.30
C HIS A 471 18.57 -4.91 2.31
N ALA A 472 18.65 -4.64 3.62
CA ALA A 472 18.65 -5.67 4.66
C ALA A 472 17.32 -6.48 4.71
N ILE A 473 16.18 -5.84 4.45
CA ILE A 473 14.86 -6.50 4.42
C ILE A 473 14.68 -7.36 3.16
N GLU A 474 15.26 -6.95 2.04
CA GLU A 474 15.03 -7.60 0.75
C GLU A 474 16.06 -8.68 0.40
N ARG A 475 17.17 -8.76 1.15
CA ARG A 475 18.11 -9.87 1.02
C ARG A 475 17.41 -11.20 1.37
N GLY A 476 17.24 -12.03 0.34
CA GLY A 476 16.86 -13.44 0.41
C GLY A 476 17.40 -14.16 -0.82
N GLY A 477 18.10 -15.27 -0.60
CA GLY A 477 18.75 -16.19 -1.55
C GLY A 477 19.12 -15.67 -2.95
N THR A 478 20.42 -15.44 -3.20
CA THR A 478 20.99 -15.47 -4.56
C THR A 478 20.82 -16.83 -5.22
#